data_AF-A0A956E4A6-F1
#
_entry.id   AF-A0A956E4A6-F1
#
_cell.length_a   1.000
_cell.length_b   1.000
_cell.length_c   1.000
_cell.angle_alpha   90.00
_cell.angle_beta   90.00
_cell.angle_gamma   90.00
#
_symmetry.space_group_name_H-M   'P 1'
#
loop_
_entity.id
_entity.type
_entity.pdbx_description
1 polymer ?
#
loop_
_entity_poly.entity_id
_entity_poly.type
_entity_poly.pdbx_seq_one_letter_code
_entity_poly.pdbx_strand_id
1 'polypeptide(L)' 'MDKVKKTDAEWRAQLSPDEFRVTRQAGTERAFTGRYWDTKTAGTYHCICCDAPLFRSDTKFES' A
#
# COMPACT_ATOMS: atom_id res chain seq x y z
N MET A 1 1.16 13.52 -13.54
CA MET A 1 1.90 12.43 -12.86
C MET A 1 2.20 11.38 -13.91
N ASP A 2 3.47 11.10 -14.18
CA ASP A 2 3.84 10.07 -15.15
C ASP A 2 3.59 8.66 -14.60
N LYS A 3 3.21 7.74 -15.48
CA LYS A 3 2.97 6.34 -15.10
C LYS A 3 4.29 5.69 -14.70
N VAL A 4 4.39 5.19 -13.48
CA VAL A 4 5.57 4.43 -13.03
C VAL A 4 5.72 3.16 -13.86
N LYS A 5 6.85 3.03 -14.56
CA LYS A 5 7.22 1.84 -15.31
C LYS A 5 8.46 1.21 -14.68
N LYS A 6 8.28 0.02 -14.14
CA LYS A 6 9.34 -0.84 -13.58
C LYS A 6 9.02 -2.29 -13.91
N THR A 7 10.04 -3.10 -14.05
CA THR A 7 9.97 -4.55 -14.20
C THR A 7 9.54 -5.22 -12.90
N ASP A 8 9.07 -6.46 -13.00
CA ASP A 8 8.71 -7.24 -11.81
C ASP A 8 9.90 -7.50 -10.89
N ALA A 9 11.12 -7.62 -11.44
CA ALA A 9 12.34 -7.79 -10.66
C ALA A 9 12.64 -6.54 -9.82
N GLU A 10 12.52 -5.34 -10.41
CA GLU A 10 12.70 -4.08 -9.69
C GLU A 10 11.64 -3.90 -8.60
N TRP A 11 10.38 -4.29 -8.86
CA TRP A 11 9.33 -4.25 -7.85
C TRP A 11 9.57 -5.23 -6.71
N ARG A 12 10.01 -6.46 -7.00
CA ARG A 12 10.36 -7.46 -5.98
C ARG A 12 11.55 -7.04 -5.12
N ALA A 13 12.47 -6.24 -5.66
CA ALA A 13 13.59 -5.69 -4.92
C ALA A 13 13.18 -4.52 -4.01
N GLN A 14 12.15 -3.75 -4.38
CA GLN A 14 11.69 -2.59 -3.63
C GLN A 14 10.60 -2.92 -2.59
N LEU A 15 9.70 -3.84 -2.90
CA LEU A 15 8.53 -4.17 -2.09
C LEU A 15 8.79 -5.42 -1.27
N SER A 16 8.19 -5.49 -0.08
CA SER A 16 8.09 -6.76 0.64
C SER A 16 7.30 -7.79 -0.19
N PRO A 17 7.46 -9.10 0.09
CA PRO A 17 6.72 -10.15 -0.63
C PRO A 17 5.20 -9.94 -0.62
N ASP A 18 4.64 -9.50 0.50
CA ASP A 18 3.21 -9.23 0.63
C ASP A 18 2.77 -7.97 -0.12
N GLU A 19 3.52 -6.87 -0.02
CA GLU A 19 3.22 -5.64 -0.77
C GLU A 19 3.26 -5.91 -2.29
N PHE A 20 4.22 -6.71 -2.77
CA PHE A 20 4.29 -7.12 -4.18
C PHE A 20 3.07 -7.98 -4.56
N ARG A 21 2.75 -9.00 -3.76
CA ARG A 21 1.61 -9.89 -4.01
C ARG A 21 0.29 -9.12 -4.06
N VAL A 22 0.07 -8.21 -3.12
CA VAL A 22 -1.15 -7.39 -3.07
C VAL A 22 -1.23 -6.42 -4.25
N THR A 23 -0.18 -5.63 -4.50
CA THR A 23 -0.24 -4.53 -5.48
C THR A 23 0.01 -4.95 -6.93
N ARG A 24 0.71 -6.07 -7.17
CA ARG A 24 1.07 -6.54 -8.52
C ARG A 24 0.37 -7.82 -8.93
N GLN A 25 -0.01 -8.67 -7.98
CA GLN A 25 -0.68 -9.95 -8.26
C GLN A 25 -2.16 -9.95 -7.82
N ALA A 26 -2.71 -8.78 -7.46
CA ALA A 26 -4.08 -8.62 -6.97
C ALA A 26 -4.43 -9.56 -5.80
N GLY A 27 -3.43 -9.88 -4.97
CA GLY A 27 -3.64 -10.65 -3.76
C GLY A 27 -4.30 -9.84 -2.64
N THR A 28 -4.80 -10.55 -1.64
CA THR A 28 -5.37 -9.93 -0.42
C THR A 28 -4.53 -10.34 0.77
N GLU A 29 -4.24 -9.40 1.68
CA GLU A 29 -3.62 -9.72 2.97
C GLU A 29 -4.58 -10.51 3.86
N ARG A 30 -4.05 -11.18 4.89
CA ARG A 30 -4.90 -11.87 5.86
C ARG A 30 -5.65 -10.82 6.69
N ALA A 31 -6.88 -11.16 7.10
CA ALA A 31 -7.67 -10.29 7.95
C ALA A 31 -6.90 -9.94 9.24
N PHE A 32 -6.95 -8.66 9.63
CA PHE A 32 -6.33 -8.11 10.84
C PHE A 32 -4.80 -8.23 10.91
N THR A 33 -4.11 -8.34 9.77
CA THR A 33 -2.62 -8.40 9.74
C THR A 33 -1.96 -7.20 9.06
N GLY A 34 -2.72 -6.33 8.39
CA GLY A 34 -2.15 -5.20 7.65
C GLY A 34 -1.49 -4.17 8.56
N ARG A 35 -0.33 -3.62 8.18
CA ARG A 35 0.45 -2.67 9.01
C ARG A 35 -0.39 -1.52 9.62
N TYR A 36 -1.43 -1.08 8.91
CA TYR A 36 -2.27 0.04 9.30
C TYR A 36 -3.69 -0.36 9.72
N TRP A 37 -3.96 -1.64 9.99
CA TRP A 37 -5.31 -2.12 10.31
C TRP A 37 -5.89 -1.36 11.52
N ASP A 38 -5.13 -1.25 12.62
CA ASP A 38 -5.54 -0.61 13.88
C ASP A 38 -4.92 0.79 14.11
N THR A 39 -4.33 1.39 13.08
CA THR A 39 -3.68 2.70 13.28
C THR A 39 -4.69 3.84 13.32
N LYS A 40 -4.46 4.80 14.22
CA LYS A 40 -5.17 6.09 14.34
C LYS A 40 -4.25 7.30 14.17
N THR A 41 -3.02 7.07 13.71
CA THR A 41 -2.02 8.12 13.53
C THR A 41 -2.49 9.14 12.49
N ALA A 42 -2.42 10.42 12.85
CA ALA A 42 -2.76 11.51 11.95
C ALA A 42 -1.76 11.58 10.78
N GLY A 43 -2.25 11.67 9.54
CA GLY A 43 -1.39 11.69 8.36
C GLY A 43 -2.14 11.48 7.04
N THR A 44 -1.39 11.15 6.00
CA THR A 44 -1.92 10.81 4.68
C THR A 44 -1.31 9.47 4.25
N TYR A 45 -2.17 8.55 3.84
CA TYR A 45 -1.80 7.27 3.25
C TYR A 45 -1.40 7.49 1.80
N HIS A 46 -0.22 7.01 1.45
CA HIS A 46 0.33 7.12 0.11
C HIS A 46 0.38 5.73 -0.54
N CYS A 47 0.28 5.68 -1.86
CA CYS A 47 0.44 4.46 -2.63
C CYS A 47 1.88 3.94 -2.46
N ILE A 48 2.04 2.71 -1.96
CA ILE A 48 3.38 2.11 -1.76
C ILE A 48 4.21 1.99 -3.06
N CYS A 49 3.55 2.00 -4.22
CA CYS A 49 4.22 1.89 -5.52
C CYS A 49 4.72 3.24 -6.05
N CYS A 50 3.86 4.27 -6.04
CA CYS A 50 4.13 5.54 -6.72
C CYS A 50 4.13 6.76 -5.80
N ASP A 51 3.95 6.55 -4.50
CA ASP A 51 3.89 7.58 -3.47
C ASP A 51 2.80 8.65 -3.69
N ALA A 52 1.82 8.38 -4.55
CA ALA A 52 0.69 9.29 -4.72
C ALA A 52 -0.17 9.31 -3.44
N PRO A 53 -0.62 10.49 -2.98
CA PRO A 53 -1.52 10.58 -1.83
C PRO A 53 -2.88 9.97 -2.19
N LEU A 54 -3.39 9.10 -1.33
CA LEU A 54 -4.65 8.38 -1.56
C LEU A 54 -5.73 8.79 -0.55
N PHE A 55 -5.43 8.68 0.74
CA PHE A 55 -6.42 8.87 1.80
C PHE A 55 -5.85 9.70 2.94
N ARG A 56 -6.67 10.58 3.52
CA ARG A 56 -6.33 11.28 4.75
C ARG A 56 -6.78 10.46 5.96
N SER A 57 -6.06 10.56 7.07
CA SER A 57 -6.39 9.83 8.29
C SER A 57 -7.75 10.25 8.89
N ASP A 58 -8.17 11.50 8.66
CA ASP A 58 -9.45 12.04 9.12
C ASP A 58 -10.67 11.36 8.45
N THR A 59 -10.49 10.69 7.32
CA THR A 59 -11.55 9.90 6.66
C THR A 59 -11.51 8.40 6.99
N LYS A 60 -10.59 7.95 7.87
CA LYS A 60 -10.52 6.54 8.29
C LYS A 60 -11.54 6.27 9.40
N PHE A 61 -12.37 5.24 9.20
CA PHE A 61 -13.32 4.74 10.21
C PHE A 61 -13.01 3.27 10.53
N GLU A 62 -13.35 2.85 11.75
CA GLU A 62 -13.33 1.43 12.16
C GLU A 62 -14.71 0.87 11.82
N SER A 63 -14.76 -0.21 11.02
CA SER A 63 -16.01 -0.88 10.58
C SER A 63 -16.13 -2.25 11.21
#